data_AF-E0WSI7-F1
#
_entry.id   AF-E0WSI7-F1
#
_cell.length_a   1.000
_cell.length_b   1.000
_cell.length_c   1.000
_cell.angle_alpha   90.00
_cell.angle_beta   90.00
_cell.angle_gamma   90.00
#
_symmetry.space_group_name_H-M   'P 1'
#
loop_
_entity.id
_entity.type
_entity.pdbx_description
1 polymer ?
#
loop_
_entity_poly.entity_id
_entity_poly.type
_entity_poly.pdbx_seq_one_letter_code
_entity_poly.pdbx_strand_id
1 'polypeptide(L)'
;MLIFSTNFAVGVTFIDAFLLYYIYSHKKFRTGSKSQCDMTIRKKYPQVLIILVLLCLALSVVLSLGYMKIKNFSDSRLAIKQETLFTLPSGSGRVALEALLLQQQVIAPSSLFSWLLHIEPELAKFKAGIYRLMPDMTVRDMLNLLASCKEAQFFILFIEGSTFKDWLNKLQGADYVKQQLIGKNNADIASLLALESNAPLEGWFYPDTYSYTAGTTDISLLKRAHEKMAKVVAEIWQGRDELLPYKTPNDLVVMASIIEKESAINDERHIVASVFVNRLRLGMRLQADPTVIYGMGENYKGKLTRKDLLTTTLYNTYTNSGLPPTAIAMPSLVSLNAAAHPAKTQYLYFVADGQGGHKFSADLAQHNDAVRIYRQGLKDKKMHSKMITGKFIVIEGLEGAGKTTAGETVAQVLRANGINDIVQPREPGGTPVAEKLRELIKQRIDSDPLTDKAEVLMLYAARVQLIENVIKPALARGTWVVGDRHDLSSQAYQGGGRDVDSKLMTSLRDSLLGSFRPDLTLYLDISPEQGLARVRLRGSPDRIEQESLAFFTRVHERYLKLVAGDSNIKMINAAQPLAQVSAEIRRELEKWLEMNGFEEKNV
;
A
#
# COMPACT_ATOMS: atom_id res chain seq x y z
N MET A 1 -20.05 49.27 -6.24
CA MET A 1 -19.95 50.41 -5.30
C MET A 1 -19.97 51.78 -5.98
N LEU A 2 -19.78 51.88 -7.31
CA LEU A 2 -19.84 53.14 -8.08
C LEU A 2 -21.21 53.51 -8.69
N ILE A 3 -22.22 52.62 -8.60
CA ILE A 3 -23.58 52.88 -9.13
C ILE A 3 -24.55 53.36 -8.03
N PHE A 4 -24.18 53.20 -6.75
CA PHE A 4 -24.97 53.69 -5.62
C PHE A 4 -24.58 55.10 -5.15
N SER A 5 -23.39 55.61 -5.50
CA SER A 5 -22.98 56.97 -5.17
C SER A 5 -23.63 58.02 -6.09
N THR A 6 -24.03 57.65 -7.31
CA THR A 6 -24.69 58.57 -8.25
C THR A 6 -26.18 58.73 -7.98
N ASN A 7 -26.87 57.71 -7.47
CA ASN A 7 -28.30 57.80 -7.16
C ASN A 7 -28.62 58.49 -5.83
N PHE A 8 -27.65 58.63 -4.91
CA PHE A 8 -27.83 59.44 -3.70
C PHE A 8 -27.82 60.94 -4.02
N ALA A 9 -27.06 61.38 -5.03
CA ALA A 9 -27.02 62.77 -5.49
C ALA A 9 -28.30 63.22 -6.21
N VAL A 10 -29.01 62.30 -6.87
CA VAL A 10 -30.28 62.59 -7.56
C VAL A 10 -31.47 62.64 -6.57
N GLY A 11 -31.40 61.87 -5.47
CA GLY A 11 -32.41 61.92 -4.41
C GLY A 11 -32.39 63.20 -3.58
N VAL A 12 -31.20 63.75 -3.31
CA VAL A 12 -31.04 64.99 -2.52
C VAL A 12 -31.48 66.23 -3.32
N THR A 13 -31.23 66.26 -4.64
CA THR A 13 -31.62 67.38 -5.51
C THR A 13 -33.15 67.51 -5.70
N PHE A 14 -33.91 66.41 -5.61
CA PHE A 14 -35.37 66.46 -5.65
C PHE A 14 -36.00 67.00 -4.34
N ILE A 15 -35.37 66.73 -3.19
CA ILE A 15 -35.83 67.22 -1.88
C ILE A 15 -35.55 68.72 -1.74
N ASP A 16 -34.40 69.20 -2.23
CA ASP A 16 -34.05 70.63 -2.23
C ASP A 16 -34.95 71.46 -3.17
N ALA A 17 -35.29 70.92 -4.35
CA ALA A 17 -36.26 71.54 -5.25
C ALA A 17 -37.68 71.59 -4.64
N PHE A 18 -38.04 70.60 -3.82
CA PHE A 18 -39.32 70.54 -3.12
C PHE A 18 -39.40 71.56 -1.98
N LEU A 19 -38.33 71.74 -1.20
CA LEU A 19 -38.22 72.77 -0.17
C LEU A 19 -38.26 74.18 -0.77
N LEU A 20 -37.56 74.42 -1.89
CA LEU A 20 -37.62 75.69 -2.62
C LEU A 20 -39.02 76.01 -3.16
N TYR A 21 -39.72 75.03 -3.76
CA TYR A 21 -41.08 75.22 -4.25
C TYR A 21 -42.11 75.41 -3.11
N TYR A 22 -41.96 74.68 -2.01
CA TYR A 22 -42.82 74.81 -0.83
C TYR A 22 -42.66 76.17 -0.14
N ILE A 23 -41.41 76.65 0.02
CA ILE A 23 -41.09 77.99 0.56
C ILE A 23 -41.56 79.10 -0.39
N TYR A 24 -41.41 78.92 -1.72
CA TYR A 24 -41.86 79.90 -2.71
C TYR A 24 -43.39 80.05 -2.71
N SER A 25 -44.15 78.97 -2.47
CA SER A 25 -45.61 79.03 -2.46
C SER A 25 -46.25 79.64 -1.20
N HIS A 26 -45.46 79.94 -0.15
CA HIS A 26 -45.94 80.45 1.14
C HIS A 26 -45.44 81.87 1.53
N LYS A 27 -44.66 82.56 0.70
CA LYS A 27 -44.23 83.95 0.96
C LYS A 27 -45.34 84.96 0.62
N LYS A 28 -46.01 85.47 1.66
CA LYS A 28 -47.10 86.45 1.59
C LYS A 28 -46.52 87.87 1.46
N PHE A 29 -46.51 88.46 0.26
CA PHE A 29 -46.25 89.90 0.08
C PHE A 29 -47.55 90.69 0.31
N ARG A 30 -47.48 91.72 1.15
CA ARG A 30 -48.58 92.62 1.51
C ARG A 30 -48.27 94.00 0.94
N THR A 31 -48.98 94.45 -0.10
CA THR A 31 -49.25 95.87 -0.42
C THR A 31 -50.32 95.99 -1.53
N GLY A 32 -51.42 96.69 -1.23
CA GLY A 32 -52.04 97.68 -2.12
C GLY A 32 -53.00 97.28 -3.25
N SER A 33 -54.31 97.44 -2.99
CA SER A 33 -55.38 97.93 -3.89
C SER A 33 -56.04 97.03 -4.96
N LYS A 34 -57.30 96.68 -4.64
CA LYS A 34 -58.53 96.55 -5.47
C LYS A 34 -58.48 95.80 -6.81
N SER A 35 -59.00 94.58 -6.81
CA SER A 35 -60.18 94.16 -7.60
C SER A 35 -60.47 92.67 -7.39
N GLN A 36 -61.71 92.34 -7.07
CA GLN A 36 -62.23 90.97 -6.89
C GLN A 36 -62.14 90.14 -8.18
N CYS A 37 -61.41 89.03 -8.13
CA CYS A 37 -61.80 87.78 -8.78
C CYS A 37 -61.06 86.63 -8.08
N ASP A 38 -61.73 85.98 -7.15
CA ASP A 38 -61.21 84.86 -6.37
C ASP A 38 -61.30 83.58 -7.22
N MET A 39 -60.30 83.33 -8.07
CA MET A 39 -60.10 82.01 -8.68
C MET A 39 -59.25 81.15 -7.76
N THR A 40 -59.93 80.44 -6.88
CA THR A 40 -59.36 79.35 -6.09
C THR A 40 -58.89 78.23 -7.02
N ILE A 41 -57.61 78.24 -7.43
CA ILE A 41 -56.97 77.07 -8.05
C ILE A 41 -56.89 75.98 -6.98
N ARG A 42 -57.89 75.09 -6.94
CA ARG A 42 -57.86 73.88 -6.10
C ARG A 42 -56.66 73.03 -6.52
N LYS A 43 -55.58 73.09 -5.73
CA LYS A 43 -54.47 72.13 -5.71
C LYS A 43 -55.03 70.71 -5.43
N LYS A 44 -55.50 70.01 -6.45
CA LYS A 44 -56.04 68.64 -6.37
C LYS A 44 -55.05 67.54 -6.81
N TYR A 45 -53.77 67.89 -6.97
CA TYR A 45 -52.71 66.94 -7.36
C TYR A 45 -51.60 66.66 -6.32
N PRO A 46 -51.47 67.32 -5.13
CA PRO A 46 -50.37 66.99 -4.21
C PRO A 46 -50.55 65.60 -3.58
N GLN A 47 -51.78 65.16 -3.34
CA GLN A 47 -52.06 63.85 -2.73
C GLN A 47 -51.71 62.67 -3.65
N VAL A 48 -52.03 62.77 -4.95
CA VAL A 48 -51.69 61.73 -5.95
C VAL A 48 -50.17 61.63 -6.15
N LEU A 49 -49.48 62.76 -6.19
CA LEU A 49 -48.02 62.80 -6.32
C LEU A 49 -47.32 62.22 -5.08
N ILE A 50 -47.80 62.54 -3.88
CA ILE A 50 -47.29 61.96 -2.62
C ILE A 50 -47.48 60.43 -2.61
N ILE A 51 -48.65 59.94 -3.04
CA ILE A 51 -48.91 58.50 -3.13
C ILE A 51 -47.96 57.84 -4.14
N LEU A 52 -47.74 58.43 -5.31
CA LEU A 52 -46.78 57.90 -6.31
C LEU A 52 -45.34 57.88 -5.77
N VAL A 53 -44.90 58.93 -5.09
CA VAL A 53 -43.57 58.98 -4.46
C VAL A 53 -43.44 57.93 -3.37
N LEU A 54 -44.47 57.75 -2.53
CA LEU A 54 -44.49 56.70 -1.50
C LEU A 54 -44.50 55.29 -2.12
N LEU A 55 -45.21 55.08 -3.23
CA LEU A 55 -45.19 53.82 -3.98
C LEU A 55 -43.82 53.55 -4.62
N CYS A 56 -43.17 54.57 -5.19
CA CYS A 56 -41.81 54.45 -5.72
C CYS A 56 -40.78 54.17 -4.60
N LEU A 57 -40.91 54.82 -3.45
CA LEU A 57 -40.09 54.55 -2.26
C LEU A 57 -40.31 53.13 -1.75
N ALA A 58 -41.56 52.70 -1.60
CA ALA A 58 -41.91 51.34 -1.21
C ALA A 58 -41.34 50.32 -2.21
N LEU A 59 -41.45 50.58 -3.51
CA LEU A 59 -40.86 49.75 -4.56
C LEU A 59 -39.34 49.70 -4.47
N SER A 60 -38.66 50.84 -4.23
CA SER A 60 -37.21 50.88 -4.06
C SER A 60 -36.74 50.10 -2.84
N VAL A 61 -37.50 50.16 -1.72
CA VAL A 61 -37.20 49.40 -0.51
C VAL A 61 -37.38 47.91 -0.78
N VAL A 62 -38.46 47.52 -1.47
CA VAL A 62 -38.70 46.12 -1.86
C VAL A 62 -37.58 45.60 -2.77
N LEU A 63 -37.17 46.38 -3.79
CA LEU A 63 -36.08 46.03 -4.70
C LEU A 63 -34.73 45.95 -3.97
N SER A 64 -34.43 46.89 -3.07
CA SER A 64 -33.21 46.86 -2.25
C SER A 64 -33.17 45.66 -1.31
N LEU A 65 -34.28 45.34 -0.63
CA LEU A 65 -34.38 44.15 0.22
C LEU A 65 -34.25 42.86 -0.60
N GLY A 66 -34.83 42.82 -1.80
CA GLY A 66 -34.67 41.72 -2.75
C GLY A 66 -33.21 41.54 -3.17
N TYR A 67 -32.55 42.62 -3.57
CA TYR A 67 -31.12 42.61 -3.93
C TYR A 67 -30.24 42.18 -2.76
N MET A 68 -30.50 42.67 -1.54
CA MET A 68 -29.78 42.25 -0.34
C MET A 68 -29.94 40.75 -0.05
N LYS A 69 -31.15 40.20 -0.20
CA LYS A 69 -31.40 38.75 -0.04
C LYS A 69 -30.62 37.94 -1.08
N ILE A 70 -30.61 38.37 -2.34
CA ILE A 70 -29.86 37.71 -3.42
C ILE A 70 -28.35 37.77 -3.15
N LYS A 71 -27.84 38.91 -2.69
CA LYS A 71 -26.43 39.07 -2.32
C LYS A 71 -26.04 38.16 -1.15
N ASN A 72 -26.85 38.14 -0.08
CA ASN A 72 -26.63 37.26 1.06
C ASN A 72 -26.67 35.77 0.66
N PHE A 73 -27.54 35.40 -0.28
CA PHE A 73 -27.55 34.06 -0.85
C PHE A 73 -26.28 33.76 -1.66
N SER A 74 -25.83 34.68 -2.51
CA SER A 74 -24.59 34.51 -3.29
C SER A 74 -23.36 34.36 -2.40
N ASP A 75 -23.34 35.04 -1.25
CA ASP A 75 -22.23 35.02 -0.29
C ASP A 75 -22.39 33.92 0.78
N SER A 76 -23.46 33.12 0.70
CA SER A 76 -23.66 31.98 1.58
C SER A 76 -22.73 30.81 1.22
N ARG A 77 -22.28 30.07 2.23
CA ARG A 77 -21.41 28.89 2.04
C ARG A 77 -22.16 27.75 1.37
N LEU A 78 -21.42 26.93 0.63
CA LEU A 78 -21.93 25.67 0.10
C LEU A 78 -22.42 24.76 1.25
N ALA A 79 -23.42 23.93 0.96
CA ALA A 79 -24.01 22.99 1.91
C ALA A 79 -23.18 21.69 2.07
N ILE A 80 -22.00 21.63 1.45
CA ILE A 80 -21.07 20.50 1.53
C ILE A 80 -20.22 20.57 2.81
N LYS A 81 -19.98 19.41 3.44
CA LYS A 81 -19.16 19.30 4.65
C LYS A 81 -17.70 18.92 4.38
N GLN A 82 -17.43 18.39 3.18
CA GLN A 82 -16.12 17.92 2.75
C GLN A 82 -15.91 18.24 1.26
N GLU A 83 -14.66 18.14 0.80
CA GLU A 83 -14.31 18.28 -0.61
C GLU A 83 -15.20 17.38 -1.47
N THR A 84 -15.84 17.96 -2.50
CA THR A 84 -16.80 17.27 -3.36
C THR A 84 -16.47 17.52 -4.82
N LEU A 85 -16.42 16.45 -5.62
CA LEU A 85 -16.28 16.54 -7.08
C LEU A 85 -17.67 16.74 -7.70
N PHE A 86 -17.88 17.92 -8.29
CA PHE A 86 -19.12 18.29 -8.95
C PHE A 86 -18.99 18.14 -10.47
N THR A 87 -19.79 17.25 -11.06
CA THR A 87 -19.82 17.02 -12.50
C THR A 87 -20.94 17.82 -13.16
N LEU A 88 -20.59 18.71 -14.09
CA LEU A 88 -21.53 19.44 -14.93
C LEU A 88 -21.54 18.88 -16.35
N PRO A 89 -22.61 18.19 -16.79
CA PRO A 89 -22.70 17.63 -18.14
C PRO A 89 -22.67 18.68 -19.25
N SER A 90 -22.16 18.28 -20.43
CA SER A 90 -22.20 19.09 -21.64
C SER A 90 -23.64 19.45 -22.03
N GLY A 91 -23.86 20.72 -22.41
CA GLY A 91 -25.19 21.22 -22.79
C GLY A 91 -26.08 21.60 -21.61
N SER A 92 -25.59 21.55 -20.37
CA SER A 92 -26.37 21.98 -19.19
C SER A 92 -26.72 23.47 -19.28
N GLY A 93 -28.00 23.81 -19.19
CA GLY A 93 -28.50 25.17 -19.02
C GLY A 93 -28.67 25.57 -17.55
N ARG A 94 -29.13 26.81 -17.29
CA ARG A 94 -29.30 27.36 -15.92
C ARG A 94 -30.16 26.48 -15.01
N VAL A 95 -31.26 25.96 -15.55
CA VAL A 95 -32.21 25.08 -14.83
C VAL A 95 -31.58 23.73 -14.51
N ALA A 96 -30.80 23.16 -15.45
CA ALA A 96 -30.12 21.89 -15.23
C ALA A 96 -29.02 22.02 -14.17
N LEU A 97 -28.27 23.13 -14.18
CA LEU A 97 -27.29 23.44 -13.14
C LEU A 97 -27.96 23.53 -11.76
N GLU A 98 -29.05 24.29 -11.64
CA GLU A 98 -29.78 24.43 -10.38
C GLU A 98 -30.27 23.07 -9.86
N ALA A 99 -30.88 22.26 -10.74
CA ALA A 99 -31.35 20.92 -10.38
C ALA A 99 -30.22 20.00 -9.90
N LEU A 100 -29.06 20.01 -10.57
CA LEU A 100 -27.89 19.21 -10.18
C LEU A 100 -27.32 19.63 -8.82
N LEU A 101 -27.21 20.94 -8.59
CA LEU A 101 -26.72 21.49 -7.32
C LEU A 101 -27.64 21.13 -6.14
N LEU A 102 -28.95 21.11 -6.36
CA LEU A 102 -29.92 20.69 -5.35
C LEU A 102 -29.92 19.18 -5.14
N GLN A 103 -29.87 18.39 -6.21
CA GLN A 103 -29.81 16.93 -6.14
C GLN A 103 -28.59 16.44 -5.38
N GLN A 104 -27.43 17.05 -5.62
CA GLN A 104 -26.17 16.71 -4.94
C GLN A 104 -26.00 17.44 -3.59
N GLN A 105 -27.03 18.18 -3.14
CA GLN A 105 -27.02 18.94 -1.88
C GLN A 105 -25.83 19.90 -1.75
N VAL A 106 -25.38 20.46 -2.88
CA VAL A 106 -24.28 21.44 -2.94
C VAL A 106 -24.75 22.81 -2.45
N ILE A 107 -25.99 23.18 -2.73
CA ILE A 107 -26.63 24.41 -2.25
C ILE A 107 -27.95 24.10 -1.55
N ALA A 108 -28.38 24.98 -0.64
CA ALA A 108 -29.71 24.89 -0.04
C ALA A 108 -30.81 25.25 -1.06
N PRO A 109 -31.99 24.60 -1.01
CA PRO A 109 -33.14 24.97 -1.83
C PRO A 109 -33.51 26.44 -1.66
N SER A 110 -33.54 27.20 -2.75
CA SER A 110 -33.78 28.64 -2.73
C SER A 110 -34.36 29.13 -4.06
N SER A 111 -35.44 29.90 -4.01
CA SER A 111 -35.99 30.56 -5.20
C SER A 111 -35.11 31.71 -5.71
N LEU A 112 -34.03 32.06 -5.00
CA LEU A 112 -33.13 33.17 -5.33
C LEU A 112 -32.05 32.80 -6.35
N PHE A 113 -31.80 31.50 -6.59
CA PHE A 113 -30.71 31.06 -7.49
C PHE A 113 -30.91 31.54 -8.93
N SER A 114 -32.11 31.33 -9.47
CA SER A 114 -32.47 31.84 -10.79
C SER A 114 -32.35 33.37 -10.88
N TRP A 115 -32.76 34.12 -9.86
CA TRP A 115 -32.62 35.59 -9.82
C TRP A 115 -31.17 36.05 -9.76
N LEU A 116 -30.30 35.35 -9.03
CA LEU A 116 -28.86 35.63 -8.99
C LEU A 116 -28.25 35.62 -10.40
N LEU A 117 -28.55 34.59 -11.20
CA LEU A 117 -28.02 34.46 -12.57
C LEU A 117 -28.61 35.47 -13.56
N HIS A 118 -29.78 36.07 -13.27
CA HIS A 118 -30.33 37.16 -14.07
C HIS A 118 -29.68 38.51 -13.73
N ILE A 119 -29.40 38.77 -12.46
CA ILE A 119 -28.78 40.02 -12.00
C ILE A 119 -27.28 40.05 -12.30
N GLU A 120 -26.60 38.90 -12.16
CA GLU A 120 -25.16 38.74 -12.43
C GLU A 120 -24.95 37.76 -13.61
N PRO A 121 -25.19 38.18 -14.87
CA PRO A 121 -25.15 37.29 -16.03
C PRO A 121 -23.77 36.69 -16.32
N GLU A 122 -22.70 37.29 -15.80
CA GLU A 122 -21.33 36.74 -15.88
C GLU A 122 -21.21 35.40 -15.15
N LEU A 123 -21.89 35.23 -14.02
CA LEU A 123 -21.93 33.96 -13.27
C LEU A 123 -22.70 32.85 -14.00
N ALA A 124 -23.49 33.22 -15.01
CA ALA A 124 -24.21 32.27 -15.84
C ALA A 124 -23.38 31.71 -17.02
N LYS A 125 -22.13 32.14 -17.19
CA LYS A 125 -21.21 31.67 -18.25
C LYS A 125 -20.43 30.41 -17.85
N PHE A 126 -21.07 29.50 -17.14
CA PHE A 126 -20.45 28.25 -16.69
C PHE A 126 -20.19 27.28 -17.84
N LYS A 127 -19.15 26.46 -17.69
CA LYS A 127 -18.75 25.44 -18.68
C LYS A 127 -18.92 24.03 -18.12
N ALA A 128 -19.23 23.08 -18.99
CA ALA A 128 -19.25 21.67 -18.61
C ALA A 128 -17.85 21.19 -18.18
N GLY A 129 -17.80 20.23 -17.26
CA GLY A 129 -16.56 19.75 -16.67
C GLY A 129 -16.76 19.17 -15.28
N ILE A 130 -15.69 18.63 -14.69
CA ILE A 130 -15.67 18.21 -13.29
C ILE A 130 -14.94 19.27 -12.48
N TYR A 131 -15.56 19.77 -11.41
CA TYR A 131 -15.02 20.82 -10.56
C TYR A 131 -14.82 20.33 -9.14
N ARG A 132 -13.76 20.81 -8.51
CA ARG A 132 -13.46 20.52 -7.11
C ARG A 132 -14.06 21.62 -6.24
N LEU A 133 -15.10 21.29 -5.48
CA LEU A 133 -15.78 22.21 -4.58
C LEU A 133 -15.26 22.04 -3.16
N MET A 134 -14.89 23.15 -2.51
CA MET A 134 -14.40 23.18 -1.14
C MET A 134 -15.49 23.68 -0.18
N PRO A 135 -15.59 23.17 1.06
CA PRO A 135 -16.64 23.55 2.02
C PRO A 135 -16.70 25.04 2.40
N ASP A 136 -15.58 25.74 2.27
CA ASP A 136 -15.43 27.16 2.58
C ASP A 136 -15.85 28.08 1.43
N MET A 137 -16.08 27.54 0.22
CA MET A 137 -16.54 28.31 -0.94
C MET A 137 -17.95 28.88 -0.70
N THR A 138 -18.18 30.07 -1.24
CA THR A 138 -19.53 30.63 -1.37
C THR A 138 -20.20 30.16 -2.66
N VAL A 139 -21.53 30.34 -2.77
CA VAL A 139 -22.26 30.09 -4.03
C VAL A 139 -21.67 30.91 -5.18
N ARG A 140 -21.27 32.17 -4.91
CA ARG A 140 -20.59 33.05 -5.85
C ARG A 140 -19.23 32.48 -6.28
N ASP A 141 -18.40 32.01 -5.35
CA ASP A 141 -17.09 31.42 -5.66
C ASP A 141 -17.21 30.18 -6.52
N MET A 142 -18.17 29.30 -6.20
CA MET A 142 -18.49 28.14 -7.01
C MET A 142 -18.90 28.54 -8.44
N LEU A 143 -19.83 29.49 -8.61
CA LEU A 143 -20.26 29.92 -9.95
C LEU A 143 -19.10 30.55 -10.74
N ASN A 144 -18.23 31.31 -10.07
CA ASN A 144 -17.00 31.83 -10.69
C ASN A 144 -16.04 30.71 -11.10
N LEU A 145 -15.87 29.67 -10.28
CA LEU A 145 -15.07 28.50 -10.61
C LEU A 145 -15.60 27.81 -11.87
N LEU A 146 -16.90 27.56 -11.92
CA LEU A 146 -17.60 26.96 -13.06
C LEU A 146 -17.48 27.82 -14.34
N ALA A 147 -17.47 29.15 -14.21
CA ALA A 147 -17.25 30.07 -15.34
C ALA A 147 -15.78 30.10 -15.80
N SER A 148 -14.83 29.90 -14.88
CA SER A 148 -13.40 29.99 -15.15
C SER A 148 -12.80 28.81 -15.93
N CYS A 149 -13.55 27.71 -16.13
CA CYS A 149 -13.07 26.47 -16.76
C CYS A 149 -11.93 25.77 -16.01
N LYS A 150 -11.72 26.09 -14.72
CA LYS A 150 -10.71 25.43 -13.87
C LYS A 150 -11.24 24.08 -13.39
N GLU A 151 -11.23 23.12 -14.31
CA GLU A 151 -11.60 21.73 -14.01
C GLU A 151 -10.63 21.09 -13.01
N ALA A 152 -11.13 20.09 -12.29
CA ALA A 152 -10.34 19.23 -11.43
C ALA A 152 -9.26 18.52 -12.25
N GLN A 153 -8.01 18.69 -11.82
CA GLN A 153 -6.87 17.98 -12.37
C GLN A 153 -6.68 16.65 -11.65
N PHE A 154 -6.53 15.60 -12.45
CA PHE A 154 -6.14 14.27 -12.03
C PHE A 154 -4.71 14.01 -12.49
N PHE A 155 -4.03 13.06 -11.85
CA PHE A 155 -2.64 12.73 -12.16
C PHE A 155 -2.51 11.23 -12.39
N ILE A 156 -1.78 10.86 -13.44
CA ILE A 156 -1.37 9.48 -13.69
C ILE A 156 0.15 9.43 -13.74
N LEU A 157 0.74 8.68 -12.80
CA LEU A 157 2.18 8.45 -12.73
C LEU A 157 2.56 7.25 -13.58
N PHE A 158 3.38 7.42 -14.60
CA PHE A 158 4.03 6.32 -15.28
C PHE A 158 5.47 6.16 -14.80
N ILE A 159 5.79 4.97 -14.32
CA ILE A 159 7.07 4.67 -13.67
C ILE A 159 8.06 4.19 -14.74
N GLU A 160 9.30 4.67 -14.70
CA GLU A 160 10.40 4.15 -15.51
C GLU A 160 10.65 2.65 -15.26
N GLY A 161 11.15 1.94 -16.28
CA GLY A 161 11.37 0.50 -16.20
C GLY A 161 10.11 -0.38 -16.24
N SER A 162 8.92 0.23 -16.35
CA SER A 162 7.66 -0.47 -16.63
C SER A 162 7.45 -0.72 -18.13
N THR A 163 6.66 -1.73 -18.47
CA THR A 163 6.39 -2.12 -19.86
C THR A 163 5.19 -1.36 -20.42
N PHE A 164 5.05 -1.34 -21.75
CA PHE A 164 3.87 -0.77 -22.40
C PHE A 164 2.57 -1.45 -21.95
N LYS A 165 2.62 -2.77 -21.67
CA LYS A 165 1.49 -3.51 -21.10
C LYS A 165 1.08 -2.96 -19.72
N ASP A 166 2.05 -2.64 -18.87
CA ASP A 166 1.76 -2.06 -17.54
C ASP A 166 1.08 -0.69 -17.67
N TRP A 167 1.48 0.11 -18.67
CA TRP A 167 0.86 1.39 -18.96
C TRP A 167 -0.58 1.25 -19.43
N LEU A 168 -0.87 0.28 -20.32
CA LEU A 168 -2.23 0.00 -20.77
C LEU A 168 -3.13 -0.43 -19.60
N ASN A 169 -2.65 -1.32 -18.73
CA ASN A 169 -3.38 -1.71 -17.51
C ASN A 169 -3.64 -0.51 -16.59
N LYS A 170 -2.65 0.39 -16.44
CA LYS A 170 -2.79 1.59 -15.62
C LYS A 170 -3.78 2.60 -16.21
N LEU A 171 -3.79 2.78 -17.53
CA LEU A 171 -4.75 3.64 -18.23
C LEU A 171 -6.18 3.08 -18.13
N GLN A 172 -6.34 1.77 -18.23
CA GLN A 172 -7.65 1.12 -18.10
C GLN A 172 -8.28 1.32 -16.72
N GLY A 173 -7.46 1.36 -15.67
CA GLY A 173 -7.89 1.59 -14.29
C GLY A 173 -7.92 3.06 -13.85
N ALA A 174 -7.63 4.02 -14.74
CA ALA A 174 -7.54 5.43 -14.39
C ALA A 174 -8.92 6.11 -14.30
N ASP A 175 -9.15 6.86 -13.23
CA ASP A 175 -10.40 7.56 -12.98
C ASP A 175 -10.69 8.63 -14.04
N TYR A 176 -11.94 8.69 -14.53
CA TYR A 176 -12.41 9.72 -15.48
C TYR A 176 -11.64 9.81 -16.82
N VAL A 177 -10.81 8.82 -17.15
CA VAL A 177 -10.18 8.68 -18.48
C VAL A 177 -11.17 8.02 -19.43
N LYS A 178 -11.35 8.64 -20.60
CA LYS A 178 -12.19 8.08 -21.66
C LYS A 178 -11.42 6.99 -22.42
N GLN A 179 -11.89 5.76 -22.26
CA GLN A 179 -11.25 4.58 -22.82
C GLN A 179 -11.51 4.45 -24.34
N GLN A 180 -10.46 4.46 -25.15
CA GLN A 180 -10.48 4.21 -26.60
C GLN A 180 -9.56 3.06 -27.02
N LEU A 181 -8.65 2.63 -26.15
CA LEU A 181 -7.68 1.56 -26.41
C LEU A 181 -8.21 0.15 -26.14
N ILE A 182 -9.37 0.01 -25.48
CA ILE A 182 -9.95 -1.30 -25.14
C ILE A 182 -10.21 -2.11 -26.44
N GLY A 183 -9.64 -3.31 -26.49
CA GLY A 183 -9.78 -4.24 -27.63
C GLY A 183 -8.97 -3.85 -28.87
N LYS A 184 -8.08 -2.85 -28.78
CA LYS A 184 -7.17 -2.45 -29.87
C LYS A 184 -5.88 -3.24 -29.77
N ASN A 185 -5.34 -3.70 -30.91
CA ASN A 185 -4.01 -4.30 -30.97
C ASN A 185 -2.93 -3.21 -31.14
N ASN A 186 -1.64 -3.58 -31.06
CA ASN A 186 -0.54 -2.61 -31.18
C ASN A 186 -0.55 -1.83 -32.50
N ALA A 187 -0.93 -2.44 -33.63
CA ALA A 187 -0.99 -1.76 -34.92
C ALA A 187 -2.14 -0.73 -34.98
N ASP A 188 -3.29 -1.05 -34.37
CA ASP A 188 -4.40 -0.11 -34.23
C ASP A 188 -4.00 1.09 -33.37
N ILE A 189 -3.30 0.85 -32.26
CA ILE A 189 -2.82 1.90 -31.35
C ILE A 189 -1.79 2.79 -32.05
N ALA A 190 -0.83 2.20 -32.77
CA ALA A 190 0.13 2.96 -33.59
C ALA A 190 -0.58 3.86 -34.61
N SER A 191 -1.61 3.34 -35.28
CA SER A 191 -2.41 4.11 -36.24
C SER A 191 -3.16 5.28 -35.58
N LEU A 192 -3.73 5.07 -34.38
CA LEU A 192 -4.37 6.14 -33.61
C LEU A 192 -3.38 7.22 -33.13
N LEU A 193 -2.11 6.87 -32.94
CA LEU A 193 -1.03 7.80 -32.63
C LEU A 193 -0.43 8.49 -33.88
N ALA A 194 -0.96 8.19 -35.07
CA ALA A 194 -0.41 8.62 -36.37
C ALA A 194 1.04 8.14 -36.60
N LEU A 195 1.35 6.92 -36.15
CA LEU A 195 2.62 6.23 -36.38
C LEU A 195 2.45 5.15 -37.46
N GLU A 196 3.57 4.72 -38.05
CA GLU A 196 3.57 3.56 -38.94
C GLU A 196 3.08 2.30 -38.18
N SER A 197 2.38 1.39 -38.86
CA SER A 197 1.74 0.24 -38.20
C SER A 197 2.73 -0.73 -37.53
N ASN A 198 4.00 -0.70 -37.93
CA ASN A 198 5.10 -1.48 -37.36
C ASN A 198 6.00 -0.65 -36.41
N ALA A 199 5.63 0.59 -36.09
CA ALA A 199 6.41 1.44 -35.22
C ALA A 199 6.54 0.80 -33.81
N PRO A 200 7.74 0.80 -33.21
CA PRO A 200 7.95 0.25 -31.89
C PRO A 200 7.21 1.08 -30.84
N LEU A 201 6.27 0.46 -30.13
CA LEU A 201 5.57 1.10 -29.02
C LEU A 201 6.33 0.96 -27.70
N GLU A 202 6.94 -0.21 -27.47
CA GLU A 202 7.75 -0.44 -26.27
C GLU A 202 8.97 0.50 -26.25
N GLY A 203 9.20 1.18 -25.13
CA GLY A 203 10.29 2.15 -24.96
C GLY A 203 10.04 3.56 -25.48
N TRP A 204 8.95 3.81 -26.23
CA TRP A 204 8.71 5.08 -26.92
C TRP A 204 7.72 6.03 -26.22
N PHE A 205 7.46 5.83 -24.93
CA PHE A 205 6.62 6.73 -24.13
C PHE A 205 7.39 7.21 -22.90
N TYR A 206 7.47 8.54 -22.72
CA TYR A 206 8.33 9.13 -21.70
C TYR A 206 7.72 8.94 -20.29
N PRO A 207 8.38 8.22 -19.36
CA PRO A 207 7.86 8.01 -18.02
C PRO A 207 7.84 9.32 -17.22
N ASP A 208 6.66 9.72 -16.74
CA ASP A 208 6.45 10.94 -15.96
C ASP A 208 5.08 10.92 -15.27
N THR A 209 4.80 11.95 -14.48
CA THR A 209 3.46 12.25 -13.99
C THR A 209 2.72 13.15 -14.99
N TYR A 210 1.63 12.63 -15.56
CA TYR A 210 0.80 13.36 -16.51
C TYR A 210 -0.46 13.88 -15.81
N SER A 211 -0.67 15.19 -15.84
CA SER A 211 -1.94 15.77 -15.45
C SER A 211 -2.98 15.67 -16.56
N TYR A 212 -4.25 15.46 -16.19
CA TYR A 212 -5.38 15.40 -17.12
C TYR A 212 -6.69 15.85 -16.46
N THR A 213 -7.65 16.24 -17.29
CA THR A 213 -9.02 16.55 -16.86
C THR A 213 -9.96 15.41 -17.21
N ALA A 214 -11.13 15.39 -16.59
CA ALA A 214 -12.14 14.38 -16.86
C ALA A 214 -12.55 14.35 -18.34
N GLY A 215 -12.70 13.16 -18.90
CA GLY A 215 -13.03 12.97 -20.32
C GLY A 215 -11.84 13.04 -21.26
N THR A 216 -10.62 13.34 -20.76
CA THR A 216 -9.38 13.14 -21.52
C THR A 216 -9.30 11.68 -21.98
N THR A 217 -8.95 11.45 -23.24
CA THR A 217 -8.81 10.10 -23.78
C THR A 217 -7.47 9.48 -23.40
N ASP A 218 -7.47 8.17 -23.19
CA ASP A 218 -6.25 7.37 -22.98
C ASP A 218 -5.23 7.55 -24.12
N ILE A 219 -5.68 7.60 -25.38
CA ILE A 219 -4.83 7.87 -26.55
C ILE A 219 -4.17 9.26 -26.52
N SER A 220 -4.86 10.28 -25.98
CA SER A 220 -4.31 11.64 -25.86
C SER A 220 -3.13 11.67 -24.88
N LEU A 221 -3.25 10.92 -23.79
CA LEU A 221 -2.16 10.78 -22.80
C LEU A 221 -0.96 10.05 -23.40
N LEU A 222 -1.21 8.95 -24.12
CA LEU A 222 -0.15 8.24 -24.85
C LEU A 222 0.52 9.12 -25.90
N LYS A 223 -0.25 9.91 -26.66
CA LYS A 223 0.29 10.85 -27.66
C LYS A 223 1.24 11.86 -27.04
N ARG A 224 0.83 12.51 -25.94
CA ARG A 224 1.70 13.43 -25.19
C ARG A 224 2.98 12.77 -24.72
N ALA A 225 2.89 11.54 -24.19
CA ALA A 225 4.05 10.80 -23.70
C ALA A 225 5.00 10.39 -24.83
N HIS A 226 4.44 10.00 -25.98
CA HIS A 226 5.20 9.66 -27.18
C HIS A 226 5.90 10.87 -27.78
N GLU A 227 5.20 12.00 -27.97
CA GLU A 227 5.78 13.24 -28.47
C GLU A 227 6.93 13.74 -27.58
N LYS A 228 6.75 13.64 -26.25
CA LYS A 228 7.80 13.96 -25.29
C LYS A 228 9.01 13.03 -25.44
N MET A 229 8.79 11.72 -25.54
CA MET A 229 9.88 10.76 -25.73
C MET A 229 10.63 11.01 -27.04
N ALA A 230 9.91 11.19 -28.15
CA ALA A 230 10.49 11.44 -29.46
C ALA A 230 11.39 12.68 -29.46
N LYS A 231 10.96 13.76 -28.79
CA LYS A 231 11.77 14.98 -28.61
C LYS A 231 13.04 14.70 -27.81
N VAL A 232 12.92 14.05 -26.65
CA VAL A 232 14.07 13.73 -25.78
C VAL A 232 15.08 12.83 -26.49
N VAL A 233 14.61 11.77 -27.16
CA VAL A 233 15.45 10.85 -27.92
C VAL A 233 16.14 11.57 -29.08
N ALA A 234 15.45 12.47 -29.79
CA ALA A 234 16.05 13.26 -30.86
C ALA A 234 17.19 14.16 -30.35
N GLU A 235 16.99 14.85 -29.23
CA GLU A 235 18.01 15.71 -28.60
C GLU A 235 19.23 14.88 -28.15
N ILE A 236 19.01 13.77 -27.45
CA ILE A 236 20.08 12.88 -26.98
C ILE A 236 20.81 12.23 -28.15
N TRP A 237 20.09 11.80 -29.18
CA TRP A 237 20.68 11.17 -30.36
C TRP A 237 21.62 12.13 -31.10
N GLN A 238 21.28 13.42 -31.18
CA GLN A 238 22.17 14.43 -31.78
C GLN A 238 23.44 14.64 -30.95
N GLY A 239 23.34 14.61 -29.63
CA GLY A 239 24.46 14.81 -28.71
C GLY A 239 25.34 13.58 -28.46
N ARG A 240 24.91 12.37 -28.86
CA ARG A 240 25.57 11.10 -28.52
C ARG A 240 27.05 11.02 -28.92
N ASP A 241 27.78 10.14 -28.27
CA ASP A 241 29.17 9.85 -28.62
C ASP A 241 29.33 9.27 -30.05
N GLU A 242 30.37 9.68 -30.79
CA GLU A 242 30.52 9.37 -32.22
C GLU A 242 30.68 7.88 -32.57
N LEU A 243 31.33 7.09 -31.68
CA LEU A 243 31.73 5.69 -31.95
C LEU A 243 30.83 4.64 -31.27
N LEU A 244 29.53 4.91 -31.23
CA LEU A 244 28.54 3.98 -30.70
C LEU A 244 28.12 2.94 -31.76
N PRO A 245 27.91 1.67 -31.38
CA PRO A 245 27.49 0.59 -32.29
C PRO A 245 26.00 0.62 -32.67
N TYR A 246 25.33 1.77 -32.49
CA TYR A 246 23.90 1.94 -32.77
C TYR A 246 23.72 2.43 -34.21
N LYS A 247 22.77 1.84 -34.95
CA LYS A 247 22.44 2.25 -36.32
C LYS A 247 21.33 3.30 -36.34
N THR A 248 20.40 3.21 -35.39
CA THR A 248 19.21 4.06 -35.35
C THR A 248 18.93 4.61 -33.94
N PRO A 249 18.14 5.68 -33.80
CA PRO A 249 17.65 6.14 -32.49
C PRO A 249 16.92 5.05 -31.70
N ASN A 250 16.23 4.13 -32.40
CA ASN A 250 15.58 2.99 -31.75
C ASN A 250 16.58 2.05 -31.07
N ASP A 251 17.76 1.82 -31.67
CA ASP A 251 18.81 0.99 -31.03
C ASP A 251 19.29 1.60 -29.71
N LEU A 252 19.35 2.93 -29.65
CA LEU A 252 19.68 3.67 -28.42
C LEU A 252 18.60 3.48 -27.36
N VAL A 253 17.32 3.58 -27.74
CA VAL A 253 16.18 3.33 -26.83
C VAL A 253 16.16 1.88 -26.33
N VAL A 254 16.44 0.91 -27.22
CA VAL A 254 16.55 -0.51 -26.86
C VAL A 254 17.66 -0.71 -25.82
N MET A 255 18.85 -0.16 -26.06
CA MET A 255 19.95 -0.24 -25.12
C MET A 255 19.61 0.43 -23.78
N ALA A 256 19.01 1.62 -23.81
CA ALA A 256 18.58 2.34 -22.61
C ALA A 256 17.58 1.52 -21.78
N SER A 257 16.66 0.81 -22.43
CA SER A 257 15.70 -0.06 -21.73
C SER A 257 16.37 -1.25 -21.03
N ILE A 258 17.45 -1.79 -21.59
CA ILE A 258 18.23 -2.86 -20.95
C ILE A 258 18.97 -2.30 -19.73
N ILE A 259 19.64 -1.15 -19.87
CA ILE A 259 20.34 -0.47 -18.77
C ILE A 259 19.38 -0.15 -17.62
N GLU A 260 18.18 0.35 -17.92
CA GLU A 260 17.15 0.68 -16.94
C GLU A 260 16.77 -0.53 -16.07
N LYS A 261 16.68 -1.73 -16.69
CA LYS A 261 16.30 -2.95 -15.98
C LYS A 261 17.45 -3.61 -15.24
N GLU A 262 18.69 -3.23 -15.50
CA GLU A 262 19.89 -3.84 -14.92
C GLU A 262 20.42 -3.08 -13.69
N SER A 263 20.36 -1.75 -13.67
CA SER A 263 20.87 -0.98 -12.54
C SER A 263 19.90 0.07 -12.00
N ALA A 264 19.63 -0.05 -10.70
CA ALA A 264 18.95 0.95 -9.89
C ALA A 264 19.89 2.05 -9.37
N ILE A 265 21.22 1.87 -9.47
CA ILE A 265 22.20 2.86 -9.00
C ILE A 265 22.59 3.78 -10.16
N ASN A 266 22.18 5.05 -10.05
CA ASN A 266 22.41 6.05 -11.10
C ASN A 266 23.89 6.18 -11.51
N ASP A 267 24.81 6.19 -10.54
CA ASP A 267 26.24 6.37 -10.80
C ASP A 267 26.88 5.19 -11.56
N GLU A 268 26.31 4.00 -11.46
CA GLU A 268 26.81 2.80 -12.16
C GLU A 268 26.24 2.67 -13.58
N ARG A 269 25.15 3.36 -13.92
CA ARG A 269 24.45 3.21 -15.22
C ARG A 269 25.37 3.46 -16.41
N HIS A 270 26.25 4.47 -16.33
CA HIS A 270 27.23 4.75 -17.40
C HIS A 270 28.29 3.64 -17.55
N ILE A 271 28.64 2.94 -16.47
CA ILE A 271 29.59 1.82 -16.50
C ILE A 271 28.91 0.56 -17.02
N VAL A 272 27.68 0.27 -16.58
CA VAL A 272 26.85 -0.81 -17.13
C VAL A 272 26.63 -0.60 -18.63
N ALA A 273 26.31 0.62 -19.05
CA ALA A 273 26.21 0.98 -20.47
C ALA A 273 27.52 0.69 -21.23
N SER A 274 28.68 1.03 -20.64
CA SER A 274 29.98 0.71 -21.22
C SER A 274 30.16 -0.78 -21.45
N VAL A 275 29.74 -1.64 -20.52
CA VAL A 275 29.86 -3.10 -20.67
C VAL A 275 29.04 -3.58 -21.86
N PHE A 276 27.76 -3.20 -21.95
CA PHE A 276 26.90 -3.62 -23.06
C PHE A 276 27.35 -3.08 -24.41
N VAL A 277 27.80 -1.82 -24.46
CA VAL A 277 28.35 -1.21 -25.68
C VAL A 277 29.63 -1.91 -26.14
N ASN A 278 30.53 -2.23 -25.21
CA ASN A 278 31.76 -2.96 -25.52
C ASN A 278 31.45 -4.37 -26.03
N ARG A 279 30.53 -5.11 -25.37
CA ARG A 279 30.08 -6.43 -25.83
C ARG A 279 29.51 -6.35 -27.24
N LEU A 280 28.61 -5.40 -27.48
CA LEU A 280 27.96 -5.21 -28.77
C LEU A 280 28.98 -4.91 -29.88
N ARG A 281 29.98 -4.06 -29.60
CA ARG A 281 31.06 -3.74 -30.55
C ARG A 281 31.91 -4.97 -30.89
N LEU A 282 32.15 -5.86 -29.93
CA LEU A 282 32.92 -7.10 -30.11
C LEU A 282 32.09 -8.26 -30.69
N GLY A 283 30.79 -8.07 -30.95
CA GLY A 283 29.89 -9.15 -31.36
C GLY A 283 29.62 -10.18 -30.26
N MET A 284 29.95 -9.86 -29.01
CA MET A 284 29.64 -10.68 -27.85
C MET A 284 28.16 -10.56 -27.51
N ARG A 285 27.53 -11.68 -27.15
CA ARG A 285 26.15 -11.71 -26.68
C ARG A 285 25.98 -10.85 -25.42
N LEU A 286 24.87 -10.13 -25.31
CA LEU A 286 24.65 -9.21 -24.19
C LEU A 286 24.43 -9.95 -22.86
N GLN A 287 23.72 -11.09 -22.90
CA GLN A 287 23.42 -11.93 -21.74
C GLN A 287 22.78 -11.15 -20.58
N ALA A 288 21.77 -10.34 -20.89
CA ALA A 288 21.02 -9.55 -19.93
C ALA A 288 19.76 -10.30 -19.49
N ASP A 289 19.64 -10.63 -18.21
CA ASP A 289 18.50 -11.38 -17.65
C ASP A 289 17.13 -10.73 -17.93
N PRO A 290 16.97 -9.38 -17.84
CA PRO A 290 15.70 -8.73 -18.14
C PRO A 290 15.17 -9.00 -19.55
N THR A 291 16.06 -9.23 -20.52
CA THR A 291 15.66 -9.54 -21.91
C THR A 291 15.04 -10.93 -22.04
N VAL A 292 15.51 -11.88 -21.23
CA VAL A 292 14.94 -13.24 -21.14
C VAL A 292 13.57 -13.17 -20.49
N ILE A 293 13.47 -12.43 -19.37
CA ILE A 293 12.20 -12.23 -18.64
C ILE A 293 11.15 -11.60 -19.55
N TYR A 294 11.50 -10.55 -20.29
CA TYR A 294 10.59 -9.92 -21.25
C TYR A 294 10.13 -10.91 -22.33
N GLY A 295 11.06 -11.69 -22.90
CA GLY A 295 10.76 -12.70 -23.91
C GLY A 295 9.89 -13.88 -23.41
N MET A 296 9.89 -14.16 -22.11
CA MET A 296 9.03 -15.18 -21.50
C MET A 296 7.58 -14.69 -21.30
N GLY A 297 7.37 -13.38 -21.16
CA GLY A 297 6.06 -12.79 -20.88
C GLY A 297 5.38 -13.43 -19.66
N GLU A 298 4.12 -13.83 -19.81
CA GLU A 298 3.28 -14.41 -18.75
C GLU A 298 3.81 -15.74 -18.17
N ASN A 299 4.75 -16.40 -18.85
CA ASN A 299 5.36 -17.63 -18.37
C ASN A 299 6.36 -17.38 -17.22
N TYR A 300 6.82 -16.15 -17.03
CA TYR A 300 7.71 -15.80 -15.93
C TYR A 300 6.94 -15.78 -14.60
N LYS A 301 7.31 -16.66 -13.66
CA LYS A 301 6.68 -16.79 -12.33
C LYS A 301 7.56 -16.27 -11.18
N GLY A 302 8.42 -15.30 -11.47
CA GLY A 302 9.30 -14.66 -10.46
C GLY A 302 10.64 -15.38 -10.23
N LYS A 303 10.93 -16.49 -10.91
CA LYS A 303 12.21 -17.19 -10.82
C LYS A 303 12.72 -17.57 -12.20
N LEU A 304 13.97 -17.22 -12.47
CA LEU A 304 14.68 -17.57 -13.69
C LEU A 304 15.45 -18.87 -13.48
N THR A 305 15.29 -19.84 -14.36
CA THR A 305 16.00 -21.12 -14.33
C THR A 305 17.04 -21.20 -15.43
N ARG A 306 18.00 -22.12 -15.30
CA ARG A 306 18.98 -22.38 -16.36
C ARG A 306 18.31 -22.81 -17.68
N LYS A 307 17.18 -23.51 -17.60
CA LYS A 307 16.40 -23.89 -18.79
C LYS A 307 15.88 -22.65 -19.52
N ASP A 308 15.38 -21.67 -18.78
CA ASP A 308 14.86 -20.42 -19.35
C ASP A 308 15.95 -19.64 -20.09
N LEU A 309 17.14 -19.52 -19.49
CA LEU A 309 18.31 -18.86 -20.11
C LEU A 309 18.73 -19.51 -21.44
N LEU A 310 18.56 -20.82 -21.57
CA LEU A 310 18.93 -21.59 -22.76
C LEU A 310 17.79 -21.71 -23.78
N THR A 311 16.58 -21.28 -23.44
CA THR A 311 15.42 -21.35 -24.32
C THR A 311 15.42 -20.17 -25.29
N THR A 312 15.53 -20.45 -26.58
CA THR A 312 15.56 -19.39 -27.60
C THR A 312 14.21 -18.69 -27.72
N THR A 313 14.22 -17.37 -27.54
CA THR A 313 13.11 -16.46 -27.88
C THR A 313 13.66 -15.30 -28.71
N LEU A 314 12.81 -14.47 -29.30
CA LEU A 314 13.27 -13.29 -30.07
C LEU A 314 14.08 -12.30 -29.22
N TYR A 315 13.80 -12.23 -27.92
CA TYR A 315 14.42 -11.27 -26.99
C TYR A 315 15.59 -11.86 -26.19
N ASN A 316 15.77 -13.19 -26.18
CA ASN A 316 16.79 -13.82 -25.35
C ASN A 316 18.22 -13.51 -25.84
N THR A 317 18.89 -12.60 -25.15
CA THR A 317 20.28 -12.21 -25.44
C THR A 317 21.35 -13.19 -24.94
N TYR A 318 20.97 -14.34 -24.36
CA TYR A 318 21.88 -15.47 -24.13
C TYR A 318 22.04 -16.36 -25.36
N THR A 319 21.00 -16.43 -26.19
CA THR A 319 20.98 -17.25 -27.41
C THR A 319 21.27 -16.41 -28.66
N ASN A 320 20.74 -15.19 -28.71
CA ASN A 320 20.86 -14.29 -29.87
C ASN A 320 21.98 -13.27 -29.65
N SER A 321 22.73 -12.97 -30.71
CA SER A 321 23.74 -11.89 -30.71
C SER A 321 23.11 -10.57 -31.14
N GLY A 322 23.63 -9.45 -30.62
CA GLY A 322 23.12 -8.11 -30.92
C GLY A 322 22.04 -7.64 -29.95
N LEU A 323 21.36 -6.55 -30.32
CA LEU A 323 20.22 -6.00 -29.59
C LEU A 323 18.96 -6.84 -29.85
N PRO A 324 18.02 -6.93 -28.88
CA PRO A 324 16.70 -7.47 -29.13
C PRO A 324 15.89 -6.60 -30.11
N PRO A 325 14.80 -7.11 -30.70
CA PRO A 325 14.04 -6.40 -31.76
C PRO A 325 13.42 -5.07 -31.32
N THR A 326 13.01 -4.96 -30.06
CA THR A 326 12.48 -3.73 -29.46
C THR A 326 13.06 -3.52 -28.08
N ALA A 327 12.82 -2.35 -27.50
CA ALA A 327 13.01 -2.13 -26.08
C ALA A 327 12.19 -3.14 -25.25
N ILE A 328 12.55 -3.29 -23.97
CA ILE A 328 11.89 -4.20 -23.02
C ILE A 328 11.17 -3.48 -21.88
N ALA A 329 11.24 -2.14 -21.86
CA ALA A 329 10.62 -1.25 -20.88
C ALA A 329 10.73 0.21 -21.33
N MET A 330 10.02 1.12 -20.66
CA MET A 330 10.16 2.57 -20.81
C MET A 330 11.41 3.08 -20.07
N PRO A 331 12.47 3.54 -20.77
CA PRO A 331 13.69 4.00 -20.13
C PRO A 331 13.52 5.39 -19.51
N SER A 332 14.25 5.65 -18.44
CA SER A 332 14.40 7.00 -17.87
C SER A 332 15.32 7.88 -18.70
N LEU A 333 15.28 9.19 -18.44
CA LEU A 333 16.25 10.14 -18.99
C LEU A 333 17.70 9.76 -18.65
N VAL A 334 17.94 9.24 -17.43
CA VAL A 334 19.28 8.85 -16.99
C VAL A 334 19.78 7.66 -17.79
N SER A 335 18.94 6.65 -18.04
CA SER A 335 19.31 5.49 -18.84
C SER A 335 19.51 5.83 -20.33
N LEU A 336 18.70 6.75 -20.87
CA LEU A 336 18.90 7.27 -22.24
C LEU A 336 20.24 8.00 -22.37
N ASN A 337 20.58 8.86 -21.41
CA ASN A 337 21.87 9.53 -21.37
C ASN A 337 23.04 8.55 -21.17
N ALA A 338 22.88 7.53 -20.33
CA ALA A 338 23.91 6.51 -20.14
C ALA A 338 24.17 5.69 -21.41
N ALA A 339 23.12 5.38 -22.18
CA ALA A 339 23.26 4.74 -23.49
C ALA A 339 23.99 5.65 -24.50
N ALA A 340 23.68 6.94 -24.51
CA ALA A 340 24.30 7.92 -25.42
C ALA A 340 25.75 8.28 -25.05
N HIS A 341 26.07 8.23 -23.77
CA HIS A 341 27.35 8.64 -23.20
C HIS A 341 27.88 7.59 -22.22
N PRO A 342 28.21 6.37 -22.69
CA PRO A 342 28.74 5.33 -21.83
C PRO A 342 30.13 5.72 -21.31
N ALA A 343 30.45 5.28 -20.09
CA ALA A 343 31.79 5.46 -19.53
C ALA A 343 32.85 4.84 -20.45
N LYS A 344 34.04 5.42 -20.51
CA LYS A 344 35.13 4.90 -21.34
C LYS A 344 35.93 3.86 -20.56
N THR A 345 35.45 2.62 -20.57
CA THR A 345 36.09 1.51 -19.85
C THR A 345 36.36 0.32 -20.77
N GLN A 346 37.21 -0.60 -20.31
CA GLN A 346 37.46 -1.89 -20.98
C GLN A 346 36.61 -3.03 -20.38
N TYR A 347 35.62 -2.71 -19.55
CA TYR A 347 34.83 -3.73 -18.87
C TYR A 347 33.94 -4.49 -19.86
N LEU A 348 33.90 -5.81 -19.67
CA LEU A 348 33.08 -6.75 -20.42
C LEU A 348 32.14 -7.55 -19.52
N TYR A 349 32.32 -7.50 -18.21
CA TYR A 349 31.52 -8.26 -17.26
C TYR A 349 31.22 -7.43 -16.02
N PHE A 350 30.09 -7.74 -15.38
CA PHE A 350 29.77 -7.25 -14.05
C PHE A 350 29.03 -8.33 -13.26
N VAL A 351 29.14 -8.28 -11.95
CA VAL A 351 28.40 -9.14 -11.01
C VAL A 351 28.07 -8.32 -9.77
N ALA A 352 26.94 -8.61 -9.13
CA ALA A 352 26.59 -7.99 -7.85
C ALA A 352 27.72 -8.15 -6.82
N ASP A 353 27.99 -7.10 -6.05
CA ASP A 353 29.03 -7.09 -5.01
C ASP A 353 28.54 -7.59 -3.63
N GLY A 354 27.22 -7.73 -3.47
CA GLY A 354 26.56 -8.14 -2.22
C GLY A 354 26.31 -7.01 -1.21
N GLN A 355 26.70 -5.78 -1.53
CA GLN A 355 26.44 -4.54 -0.78
C GLN A 355 25.38 -3.65 -1.44
N GLY A 356 25.05 -3.92 -2.71
CA GLY A 356 23.98 -3.25 -3.44
C GLY A 356 24.39 -2.76 -4.83
N GLY A 357 25.69 -2.74 -5.14
CA GLY A 357 26.25 -2.36 -6.44
C GLY A 357 26.90 -3.51 -7.18
N HIS A 358 27.83 -3.18 -8.07
CA HIS A 358 28.45 -4.14 -8.97
C HIS A 358 29.98 -4.10 -8.95
N LYS A 359 30.58 -5.29 -9.02
CA LYS A 359 32.00 -5.46 -9.37
C LYS A 359 32.13 -5.62 -10.88
N PHE A 360 32.81 -4.68 -11.51
CA PHE A 360 33.11 -4.70 -12.96
C PHE A 360 34.44 -5.40 -13.24
N SER A 361 34.55 -6.07 -14.39
CA SER A 361 35.73 -6.85 -14.79
C SER A 361 35.98 -6.76 -16.30
N ALA A 362 37.25 -6.68 -16.70
CA ALA A 362 37.65 -6.59 -18.11
C ALA A 362 37.74 -7.96 -18.80
N ASP A 363 38.04 -9.02 -18.04
CA ASP A 363 38.17 -10.38 -18.55
C ASP A 363 37.37 -11.41 -17.74
N LEU A 364 37.24 -12.60 -18.30
CA LEU A 364 36.44 -13.69 -17.72
C LEU A 364 37.06 -14.29 -16.44
N ALA A 365 38.38 -14.29 -16.31
CA ALA A 365 39.04 -14.85 -15.12
C ALA A 365 38.75 -13.97 -13.90
N GLN A 366 38.93 -12.66 -14.03
CA GLN A 366 38.57 -11.67 -13.01
C GLN A 366 37.10 -11.74 -12.65
N HIS A 367 36.22 -11.88 -13.65
CA HIS A 367 34.79 -12.02 -13.42
C HIS A 367 34.46 -13.28 -12.61
N ASN A 368 35.04 -14.43 -12.96
CA ASN A 368 34.80 -15.68 -12.23
C ASN A 368 35.29 -15.62 -10.78
N ASP A 369 36.41 -14.95 -10.52
CA ASP A 369 36.88 -14.69 -9.17
C ASP A 369 35.90 -13.80 -8.38
N ALA A 370 35.39 -12.73 -8.99
CA ALA A 370 34.36 -11.88 -8.37
C ALA A 370 33.07 -12.66 -8.08
N VAL A 371 32.62 -13.52 -8.99
CA VAL A 371 31.46 -14.41 -8.82
C VAL A 371 31.68 -15.37 -7.64
N ARG A 372 32.90 -15.92 -7.49
CA ARG A 372 33.23 -16.80 -6.35
C ARG A 372 33.11 -16.06 -5.02
N ILE A 373 33.64 -14.83 -4.93
CA ILE A 373 33.55 -13.99 -3.74
C ILE A 373 32.09 -13.68 -3.39
N TYR A 374 31.29 -13.24 -4.37
CA TYR A 374 29.87 -12.95 -4.18
C TYR A 374 29.09 -14.17 -3.66
N ARG A 375 29.31 -15.34 -4.27
CA ARG A 375 28.66 -16.60 -3.85
C ARG A 375 29.06 -17.02 -2.44
N GLN A 376 30.31 -16.81 -2.05
CA GLN A 376 30.77 -17.08 -0.69
C GLN A 376 30.07 -16.15 0.30
N GLY A 377 30.01 -14.85 0.03
CA GLY A 377 29.29 -13.88 0.85
C GLY A 377 27.80 -14.20 1.02
N LEU A 378 27.13 -14.72 -0.02
CA LEU A 378 25.74 -15.21 0.09
C LEU A 378 25.61 -16.42 1.02
N LYS A 379 26.55 -17.38 0.96
CA LYS A 379 26.55 -18.53 1.88
C LYS A 379 26.76 -18.07 3.31
N ASP A 380 27.71 -17.17 3.54
CA ASP A 380 28.03 -16.66 4.87
C ASP A 380 26.85 -15.86 5.45
N LYS A 381 26.19 -15.01 4.66
CA LYS A 381 24.94 -14.33 5.06
C LYS A 381 23.81 -15.30 5.39
N LYS A 382 23.64 -16.36 4.59
CA LYS A 382 22.61 -17.38 4.84
C LYS A 382 22.91 -18.17 6.12
N MET A 383 24.17 -18.52 6.35
CA MET A 383 24.61 -19.16 7.59
C MET A 383 24.43 -18.23 8.79
N HIS A 384 24.85 -16.97 8.68
CA HIS A 384 24.68 -15.98 9.73
C HIS A 384 23.20 -15.73 10.05
N SER A 385 22.34 -15.60 9.05
CA SER A 385 20.88 -15.50 9.24
C SER A 385 20.30 -16.73 9.93
N LYS A 386 20.77 -17.94 9.59
CA LYS A 386 20.37 -19.19 10.26
C LYS A 386 20.84 -19.23 11.72
N MET A 387 21.99 -18.61 12.03
CA MET A 387 22.52 -18.46 13.40
C MET A 387 21.81 -17.37 14.20
N ILE A 388 21.27 -16.33 13.53
CA ILE A 388 20.55 -15.22 14.18
C ILE A 388 19.11 -15.61 14.53
N THR A 389 18.47 -16.59 13.88
CA THR A 389 17.12 -17.03 14.28
C THR A 389 17.19 -17.93 15.51
N GLY A 390 16.42 -17.61 16.55
CA GLY A 390 16.34 -18.42 17.75
C GLY A 390 15.74 -19.80 17.45
N LYS A 391 16.01 -20.78 18.33
CA LYS A 391 15.46 -22.14 18.23
C LYS A 391 14.42 -22.40 19.31
N PHE A 392 13.38 -23.17 18.95
CA PHE A 392 12.32 -23.58 19.85
C PHE A 392 12.49 -25.04 20.26
N ILE A 393 12.89 -25.27 21.51
CA ILE A 393 13.03 -26.58 22.12
C ILE A 393 11.88 -26.80 23.09
N VAL A 394 11.24 -27.97 23.07
CA VAL A 394 10.14 -28.30 23.99
C VAL A 394 10.48 -29.52 24.83
N ILE A 395 10.14 -29.47 26.12
CA ILE A 395 10.18 -30.61 27.02
C ILE A 395 8.77 -31.16 27.20
N GLU A 396 8.58 -32.44 26.90
CA GLU A 396 7.30 -33.14 26.99
C GLU A 396 7.40 -34.33 27.94
N GLY A 397 6.25 -34.80 28.43
CA GLY A 397 6.18 -35.95 29.32
C GLY A 397 4.95 -35.94 30.23
N LEU A 398 4.72 -37.05 30.91
CA LEU A 398 3.69 -37.15 31.95
C LEU A 398 3.99 -36.22 33.14
N GLU A 399 3.02 -36.07 34.03
CA GLU A 399 3.29 -35.46 35.33
C GLU A 399 4.23 -36.33 36.15
N GLY A 400 5.13 -35.69 36.90
CA GLY A 400 6.20 -36.38 37.62
C GLY A 400 7.43 -36.81 36.79
N ALA A 401 7.43 -36.59 35.47
CA ALA A 401 8.56 -36.96 34.60
C ALA A 401 9.84 -36.11 34.81
N GLY A 402 9.75 -34.96 35.49
CA GLY A 402 10.90 -34.09 35.76
C GLY A 402 11.14 -32.96 34.74
N LYS A 403 10.09 -32.52 34.03
CA LYS A 403 10.16 -31.52 32.96
C LYS A 403 10.86 -30.21 33.35
N THR A 404 10.56 -29.67 34.55
CA THR A 404 11.19 -28.44 35.04
C THR A 404 12.70 -28.58 35.16
N THR A 405 13.18 -29.66 35.79
CA THR A 405 14.62 -29.93 35.93
C THR A 405 15.28 -30.20 34.57
N ALA A 406 14.60 -30.92 33.68
CA ALA A 406 15.08 -31.12 32.32
C ALA A 406 15.22 -29.80 31.53
N GLY A 407 14.25 -28.88 31.67
CA GLY A 407 14.31 -27.55 31.07
C GLY A 407 15.49 -26.71 31.58
N GLU A 408 15.82 -26.82 32.88
CA GLU A 408 17.01 -26.21 33.45
C GLU A 408 18.30 -26.82 32.90
N THR A 409 18.39 -28.15 32.79
CA THR A 409 19.53 -28.84 32.17
C THR A 409 19.73 -28.39 30.73
N VAL A 410 18.67 -28.30 29.93
CA VAL A 410 18.73 -27.76 28.56
C VAL A 410 19.26 -26.34 28.56
N ALA A 411 18.73 -25.45 29.39
CA ALA A 411 19.19 -24.07 29.47
C ALA A 411 20.67 -23.95 29.88
N GLN A 412 21.15 -24.82 30.78
CA GLN A 412 22.57 -24.87 31.16
C GLN A 412 23.47 -25.30 29.99
N VAL A 413 23.08 -26.34 29.26
CA VAL A 413 23.85 -26.82 28.10
C VAL A 413 23.87 -25.77 26.98
N LEU A 414 22.74 -25.08 26.73
CA LEU A 414 22.69 -23.97 25.76
C LEU A 414 23.64 -22.84 26.15
N ARG A 415 23.64 -22.40 27.42
CA ARG A 415 24.55 -21.36 27.91
C ARG A 415 26.02 -21.78 27.80
N ALA A 416 26.34 -23.05 28.08
CA ALA A 416 27.68 -23.59 27.91
C ALA A 416 28.15 -23.52 26.45
N ASN A 417 27.22 -23.63 25.49
CA ASN A 417 27.48 -23.47 24.05
C ASN A 417 27.33 -22.02 23.55
N GLY A 418 27.44 -21.02 24.44
CA GLY A 418 27.41 -19.59 24.09
C GLY A 418 26.01 -19.01 23.80
N ILE A 419 24.95 -19.79 23.96
CA ILE A 419 23.56 -19.36 23.74
C ILE A 419 23.00 -18.83 25.08
N ASN A 420 23.12 -17.52 25.28
CA ASN A 420 22.78 -16.88 26.57
C ASN A 420 21.37 -16.30 26.64
N ASP A 421 20.81 -15.87 25.50
CA ASP A 421 19.46 -15.29 25.45
C ASP A 421 18.41 -16.41 25.30
N ILE A 422 17.84 -16.82 26.43
CA ILE A 422 16.89 -17.95 26.53
C ILE A 422 15.64 -17.50 27.30
N VAL A 423 14.46 -17.79 26.75
CA VAL A 423 13.16 -17.64 27.43
C VAL A 423 12.57 -19.03 27.69
N GLN A 424 12.02 -19.24 28.89
CA GLN A 424 11.51 -20.55 29.32
C GLN A 424 10.01 -20.50 29.65
N PRO A 425 9.12 -20.43 28.65
CA PRO A 425 7.68 -20.39 28.89
C PRO A 425 7.14 -21.78 29.26
N ARG A 426 5.90 -21.82 29.78
CA ARG A 426 5.19 -23.06 30.09
C ARG A 426 3.78 -23.04 29.50
N GLU A 427 3.26 -24.20 29.15
CA GLU A 427 1.89 -24.36 28.64
C GLU A 427 0.99 -25.23 29.54
N PRO A 428 -0.33 -24.94 29.60
CA PRO A 428 -0.94 -23.65 29.22
C PRO A 428 -0.43 -22.53 30.16
N GLY A 429 -0.14 -21.34 29.65
CA GLY A 429 0.40 -20.23 30.45
C GLY A 429 1.32 -19.30 29.66
N GLY A 430 2.15 -18.53 30.37
CA GLY A 430 3.21 -17.68 29.81
C GLY A 430 2.76 -16.33 29.25
N THR A 431 1.45 -16.02 29.29
CA THR A 431 0.92 -14.66 29.10
C THR A 431 -0.20 -14.40 30.12
N PRO A 432 -0.55 -13.14 30.45
CA PRO A 432 -1.63 -12.86 31.41
C PRO A 432 -2.97 -13.51 31.03
N VAL A 433 -3.30 -13.57 29.74
CA VAL A 433 -4.52 -14.24 29.25
C VAL A 433 -4.39 -15.76 29.34
N ALA A 434 -3.25 -16.32 28.94
CA ALA A 434 -3.02 -17.76 29.00
C ALA A 434 -2.95 -18.29 30.45
N GLU A 435 -2.48 -17.49 31.42
CA GLU A 435 -2.51 -17.87 32.84
C GLU A 435 -3.96 -17.91 33.39
N LYS A 436 -4.84 -16.99 32.98
CA LYS A 436 -6.27 -17.08 33.34
C LYS A 436 -6.94 -18.33 32.77
N LEU A 437 -6.62 -18.66 31.52
CA LEU A 437 -7.10 -19.92 30.91
C LEU A 437 -6.55 -21.14 31.65
N ARG A 438 -5.27 -21.11 32.06
CA ARG A 438 -4.64 -22.16 32.88
C ARG A 438 -5.39 -22.36 34.20
N GLU A 439 -5.75 -21.29 34.90
CA GLU A 439 -6.52 -21.36 36.15
C GLU A 439 -7.85 -22.09 35.94
N LEU A 440 -8.61 -21.69 34.91
CA LEU A 440 -9.89 -22.34 34.58
C LEU A 440 -9.73 -23.81 34.19
N ILE A 441 -8.68 -24.15 33.44
CA ILE A 441 -8.41 -25.56 33.05
C ILE A 441 -8.05 -26.39 34.28
N LYS A 442 -7.28 -25.84 35.23
CA LYS A 442 -6.81 -26.57 36.42
C LYS A 442 -7.85 -26.72 37.52
N GLN A 443 -8.78 -25.78 37.62
CA GLN A 443 -9.82 -25.77 38.64
C GLN A 443 -10.92 -26.79 38.33
N ARG A 444 -11.46 -27.41 39.37
CA ARG A 444 -12.62 -28.29 39.31
C ARG A 444 -13.86 -27.48 39.71
N ILE A 445 -14.84 -27.42 38.82
CA ILE A 445 -16.12 -26.71 39.03
C ILE A 445 -17.23 -27.77 38.95
N ASP A 446 -17.62 -28.34 40.09
CA ASP A 446 -18.58 -29.47 40.12
C ASP A 446 -19.97 -29.10 39.60
N SER A 447 -20.36 -27.82 39.72
CA SER A 447 -21.66 -27.32 39.22
C SER A 447 -21.72 -27.15 37.70
N ASP A 448 -20.57 -27.04 37.04
CA ASP A 448 -20.46 -26.81 35.59
C ASP A 448 -19.14 -27.42 35.07
N PRO A 449 -19.09 -28.76 34.93
CA PRO A 449 -17.86 -29.46 34.56
C PRO A 449 -17.44 -29.12 33.13
N LEU A 450 -16.16 -28.83 32.94
CA LEU A 450 -15.60 -28.53 31.63
C LEU A 450 -15.70 -29.74 30.70
N THR A 451 -16.33 -29.56 29.53
CA THR A 451 -16.36 -30.61 28.49
C THR A 451 -14.99 -30.79 27.84
N ASP A 452 -14.69 -32.00 27.35
CA ASP A 452 -13.40 -32.31 26.72
C ASP A 452 -13.09 -31.40 25.51
N LYS A 453 -14.11 -31.06 24.70
CA LYS A 453 -13.95 -30.14 23.57
C LYS A 453 -13.68 -28.70 24.04
N ALA A 454 -14.30 -28.26 25.13
CA ALA A 454 -14.00 -26.95 25.71
C ALA A 454 -12.56 -26.91 26.26
N GLU A 455 -12.12 -27.97 26.94
CA GLU A 455 -10.72 -28.13 27.40
C GLU A 455 -9.73 -28.02 26.23
N VAL A 456 -9.99 -28.72 25.11
CA VAL A 456 -9.16 -28.62 23.89
C VAL A 456 -9.09 -27.19 23.38
N LEU A 457 -10.24 -26.53 23.19
CA LEU A 457 -10.30 -25.17 22.63
C LEU A 457 -9.60 -24.15 23.54
N MET A 458 -9.75 -24.28 24.86
CA MET A 458 -9.08 -23.42 25.82
C MET A 458 -7.56 -23.62 25.82
N LEU A 459 -7.08 -24.86 25.71
CA LEU A 459 -5.64 -25.15 25.58
C LEU A 459 -5.07 -24.53 24.30
N TYR A 460 -5.75 -24.68 23.16
CA TYR A 460 -5.32 -24.06 21.91
C TYR A 460 -5.40 -22.54 21.95
N ALA A 461 -6.40 -21.95 22.60
CA ALA A 461 -6.50 -20.51 22.79
C ALA A 461 -5.31 -19.97 23.61
N ALA A 462 -4.98 -20.64 24.72
CA ALA A 462 -3.81 -20.29 25.53
C ALA A 462 -2.50 -20.42 24.74
N ARG A 463 -2.37 -21.48 23.93
CA ARG A 463 -1.21 -21.75 23.08
C ARG A 463 -1.01 -20.71 21.99
N VAL A 464 -2.05 -20.38 21.22
CA VAL A 464 -1.98 -19.35 20.17
C VAL A 464 -1.57 -18.02 20.80
N GLN A 465 -2.13 -17.68 21.96
CA GLN A 465 -1.75 -16.47 22.68
C GLN A 465 -0.26 -16.45 23.05
N LEU A 466 0.29 -17.56 23.55
CA LEU A 466 1.70 -17.67 23.90
C LEU A 466 2.61 -17.62 22.65
N ILE A 467 2.24 -18.33 21.58
CA ILE A 467 3.02 -18.41 20.36
C ILE A 467 3.16 -17.04 19.71
N GLU A 468 2.05 -16.33 19.49
CA GLU A 468 2.06 -15.07 18.75
C GLU A 468 2.69 -13.92 19.54
N ASN A 469 2.57 -13.93 20.87
CA ASN A 469 2.99 -12.79 21.69
C ASN A 469 4.34 -12.98 22.40
N VAL A 470 4.81 -14.23 22.54
CA VAL A 470 6.07 -14.52 23.24
C VAL A 470 7.02 -15.31 22.35
N ILE A 471 6.60 -16.49 21.88
CA ILE A 471 7.52 -17.43 21.22
C ILE A 471 7.99 -16.90 19.86
N LYS A 472 7.08 -16.63 18.92
CA LYS A 472 7.46 -16.11 17.59
C LYS A 472 8.24 -14.79 17.69
N PRO A 473 7.80 -13.79 18.49
CA PRO A 473 8.60 -12.58 18.69
C PRO A 473 9.99 -12.87 19.23
N ALA A 474 10.16 -13.76 20.21
CA ALA A 474 11.46 -14.13 20.76
C ALA A 474 12.38 -14.76 19.70
N LEU A 475 11.89 -15.76 18.97
CA LEU A 475 12.65 -16.45 17.92
C LEU A 475 13.10 -15.48 16.82
N ALA A 476 12.24 -14.52 16.45
CA ALA A 476 12.53 -13.52 15.43
C ALA A 476 13.70 -12.58 15.79
N ARG A 477 14.00 -12.38 17.08
CA ARG A 477 15.15 -11.57 17.57
C ARG A 477 16.39 -12.39 17.87
N GLY A 478 16.32 -13.71 17.69
CA GLY A 478 17.42 -14.63 18.00
C GLY A 478 17.39 -15.24 19.39
N THR A 479 16.40 -14.90 20.21
CA THR A 479 16.20 -15.51 21.53
C THR A 479 15.78 -16.97 21.38
N TRP A 480 16.45 -17.88 22.09
CA TRP A 480 16.06 -19.30 22.14
C TRP A 480 14.90 -19.49 23.11
N VAL A 481 14.01 -20.44 22.80
CA VAL A 481 12.84 -20.73 23.62
C VAL A 481 12.90 -22.17 24.08
N VAL A 482 12.84 -22.40 25.40
CA VAL A 482 12.77 -23.74 26.01
C VAL A 482 11.41 -23.88 26.70
N GLY A 483 10.43 -24.47 26.00
CA GLY A 483 9.05 -24.61 26.48
C GLY A 483 8.84 -25.83 27.37
N ASP A 484 8.13 -25.67 28.49
CA ASP A 484 7.54 -26.78 29.24
C ASP A 484 6.13 -27.07 28.68
N ARG A 485 6.02 -28.15 27.91
CA ARG A 485 4.86 -28.57 27.09
C ARG A 485 4.57 -27.70 25.87
N HIS A 486 3.95 -28.32 24.86
CA HIS A 486 3.41 -27.67 23.66
C HIS A 486 2.25 -28.50 23.07
N ASP A 487 2.07 -28.52 21.75
CA ASP A 487 0.99 -29.25 21.08
C ASP A 487 1.01 -30.76 21.32
N LEU A 488 2.20 -31.36 21.50
CA LEU A 488 2.32 -32.80 21.75
C LEU A 488 1.56 -33.21 23.02
N SER A 489 1.60 -32.37 24.07
CA SER A 489 0.74 -32.51 25.24
C SER A 489 -0.75 -32.54 24.90
N SER A 490 -1.23 -31.66 24.01
CA SER A 490 -2.64 -31.68 23.62
C SER A 490 -3.02 -32.95 22.85
N GLN A 491 -2.15 -33.40 21.94
CA GLN A 491 -2.35 -34.64 21.19
C GLN A 491 -2.37 -35.88 22.10
N ALA A 492 -1.64 -35.86 23.22
CA ALA A 492 -1.58 -36.96 24.18
C ALA A 492 -2.72 -36.92 25.21
N TYR A 493 -2.92 -35.81 25.91
CA TYR A 493 -3.89 -35.69 26.99
C TYR A 493 -5.33 -35.66 26.47
N GLN A 494 -5.62 -34.80 25.49
CA GLN A 494 -6.97 -34.72 24.93
C GLN A 494 -7.20 -35.77 23.85
N GLY A 495 -6.22 -36.00 22.96
CA GLY A 495 -6.35 -37.02 21.92
C GLY A 495 -6.34 -38.46 22.44
N GLY A 496 -5.50 -38.79 23.43
CA GLY A 496 -5.41 -40.13 24.00
C GLY A 496 -6.19 -40.27 25.32
N GLY A 497 -5.90 -39.40 26.29
CA GLY A 497 -6.53 -39.46 27.60
C GLY A 497 -8.04 -39.26 27.55
N ARG A 498 -8.51 -38.20 26.89
CA ARG A 498 -9.95 -37.88 26.69
C ARG A 498 -10.58 -38.58 25.48
N ASP A 499 -9.81 -39.33 24.69
CA ASP A 499 -10.26 -40.02 23.47
C ASP A 499 -10.94 -39.08 22.45
N VAL A 500 -10.45 -37.83 22.35
CA VAL A 500 -10.93 -36.88 21.34
C VAL A 500 -10.42 -37.30 19.96
N ASP A 501 -11.31 -37.28 18.96
CA ASP A 501 -11.01 -37.70 17.60
C ASP A 501 -9.71 -37.10 17.03
N SER A 502 -8.85 -37.98 16.52
CA SER A 502 -7.52 -37.62 16.03
C SER A 502 -7.55 -36.69 14.80
N LYS A 503 -8.59 -36.76 13.95
CA LYS A 503 -8.73 -35.87 12.78
C LYS A 503 -9.09 -34.47 13.25
N LEU A 504 -9.98 -34.34 14.23
CA LEU A 504 -10.28 -33.06 14.86
C LEU A 504 -9.02 -32.44 15.49
N MET A 505 -8.25 -33.22 16.27
CA MET A 505 -7.02 -32.74 16.90
C MET A 505 -5.97 -32.29 15.88
N THR A 506 -5.81 -33.02 14.78
CA THR A 506 -4.90 -32.66 13.68
C THR A 506 -5.38 -31.40 12.95
N SER A 507 -6.69 -31.30 12.70
CA SER A 507 -7.28 -30.17 11.98
C SER A 507 -7.15 -28.86 12.78
N LEU A 508 -7.37 -28.92 14.10
CA LEU A 508 -7.17 -27.76 14.98
C LEU A 508 -5.72 -27.31 15.00
N ARG A 509 -4.77 -28.24 15.16
CA ARG A 509 -3.34 -27.96 15.10
C ARG A 509 -2.95 -27.25 13.81
N ASP A 510 -3.35 -27.82 12.67
CA ASP A 510 -2.92 -27.30 11.37
C ASP A 510 -3.61 -25.97 11.03
N SER A 511 -4.87 -25.78 11.46
CA SER A 511 -5.59 -24.52 11.25
C SER A 511 -5.08 -23.38 12.13
N LEU A 512 -4.71 -23.66 13.39
CA LEU A 512 -4.33 -22.63 14.36
C LEU A 512 -2.82 -22.37 14.41
N LEU A 513 -2.01 -23.40 14.22
CA LEU A 513 -0.55 -23.30 14.32
C LEU A 513 0.14 -23.31 12.95
N GLY A 514 -0.58 -23.68 11.87
CA GLY A 514 0.00 -23.82 10.54
C GLY A 514 1.17 -24.81 10.56
N SER A 515 2.30 -24.39 9.96
CA SER A 515 3.55 -25.15 9.93
C SER A 515 4.45 -24.92 11.15
N PHE A 516 4.03 -24.12 12.15
CA PHE A 516 4.85 -23.83 13.31
C PHE A 516 5.00 -25.06 14.20
N ARG A 517 6.23 -25.53 14.41
CA ARG A 517 6.58 -26.70 15.23
C ARG A 517 7.89 -26.41 15.99
N PRO A 518 8.14 -27.10 17.13
CA PRO A 518 9.45 -27.07 17.76
C PRO A 518 10.55 -27.57 16.81
N ASP A 519 11.73 -26.96 16.90
CA ASP A 519 12.93 -27.44 16.21
C ASP A 519 13.45 -28.76 16.84
N LEU A 520 13.22 -28.95 18.14
CA LEU A 520 13.55 -30.15 18.91
C LEU A 520 12.51 -30.37 20.01
N THR A 521 12.10 -31.62 20.24
CA THR A 521 11.32 -32.01 21.42
C THR A 521 12.06 -33.09 22.20
N LEU A 522 12.22 -32.91 23.50
CA LEU A 522 12.71 -33.94 24.42
C LEU A 522 11.54 -34.52 25.19
N TYR A 523 11.17 -35.76 24.89
CA TYR A 523 10.09 -36.48 25.56
C TYR A 523 10.66 -37.32 26.71
N LEU A 524 10.28 -36.97 27.93
CA LEU A 524 10.67 -37.66 29.16
C LEU A 524 9.73 -38.83 29.41
N ASP A 525 10.19 -40.04 29.09
CA ASP A 525 9.40 -41.25 29.20
C ASP A 525 9.45 -41.83 30.61
N ILE A 526 8.29 -42.02 31.23
CA ILE A 526 8.12 -42.64 32.53
C ILE A 526 6.79 -43.40 32.57
N SER A 527 6.73 -44.51 33.31
CA SER A 527 5.46 -45.23 33.46
C SER A 527 4.43 -44.35 34.21
N PRO A 528 3.13 -44.46 33.87
CA PRO A 528 2.06 -43.75 34.57
C PRO A 528 2.10 -43.92 36.10
N GLU A 529 2.38 -45.13 36.58
CA GLU A 529 2.44 -45.46 38.01
C GLU A 529 3.58 -44.72 38.71
N GLN A 530 4.76 -44.72 38.09
CA GLN A 530 5.93 -44.02 38.62
C GLN A 530 5.75 -42.49 38.58
N GLY A 531 5.16 -41.96 37.49
CA GLY A 531 4.84 -40.54 37.37
C GLY A 531 3.88 -40.06 38.46
N LEU A 532 2.77 -40.78 38.64
CA LEU A 532 1.78 -40.48 39.69
C LEU A 532 2.36 -40.62 41.11
N ALA A 533 3.23 -41.62 41.35
CA ALA A 533 3.92 -41.76 42.62
C ALA A 533 4.77 -40.52 42.96
N ARG A 534 5.44 -39.93 41.96
CA ARG A 534 6.20 -38.68 42.12
C ARG A 534 5.30 -37.46 42.34
N VAL A 535 4.14 -37.40 41.67
CA VAL A 535 3.16 -36.29 41.84
C VAL A 535 2.59 -36.27 43.26
N ARG A 536 2.27 -37.44 43.83
CA ARG A 536 1.74 -37.55 45.21
C ARG A 536 2.66 -36.95 46.28
N LEU A 537 3.96 -36.89 46.02
CA LEU A 537 4.94 -36.27 46.93
C LEU A 537 4.97 -34.74 46.84
N ARG A 538 4.36 -34.12 45.82
CA ARG A 538 4.47 -32.68 45.51
C ARG A 538 3.33 -31.83 46.07
N GLY A 539 2.22 -32.42 46.50
CA GLY A 539 1.08 -31.71 47.11
C GLY A 539 -0.29 -32.11 46.54
N SER A 540 -1.26 -31.20 46.62
CA SER A 540 -2.64 -31.43 46.16
C SER A 540 -2.72 -31.49 44.62
N PRO A 541 -3.28 -32.57 44.05
CA PRO A 541 -3.36 -32.74 42.59
C PRO A 541 -4.40 -31.80 41.97
N ASP A 542 -4.10 -31.27 40.79
CA ASP A 542 -5.06 -30.52 39.99
C ASP A 542 -6.14 -31.40 39.34
N ARG A 543 -7.11 -30.78 38.63
CA ARG A 543 -8.22 -31.51 38.01
C ARG A 543 -7.77 -32.64 37.08
N ILE A 544 -6.69 -32.47 36.32
CA ILE A 544 -6.18 -33.51 35.39
C ILE A 544 -5.35 -34.54 36.15
N GLU A 545 -4.58 -34.11 37.15
CA GLU A 545 -3.80 -35.01 38.02
C GLU A 545 -4.67 -35.95 38.87
N GLN A 546 -5.96 -35.65 39.03
CA GLN A 546 -6.96 -36.48 39.70
C GLN A 546 -7.55 -37.60 38.80
N GLU A 547 -7.19 -37.64 37.51
CA GLU A 547 -7.69 -38.65 36.59
C GLU A 547 -7.23 -40.07 36.93
N SER A 548 -7.94 -41.05 36.38
CA SER A 548 -7.64 -42.47 36.62
C SER A 548 -6.29 -42.90 36.03
N LEU A 549 -5.70 -43.97 36.57
CA LEU A 549 -4.51 -44.59 35.97
C LEU A 549 -4.72 -44.93 34.49
N ALA A 550 -5.91 -45.45 34.14
CA ALA A 550 -6.27 -45.77 32.76
C ALA A 550 -6.24 -44.56 31.82
N PHE A 551 -6.59 -43.37 32.30
CA PHE A 551 -6.42 -42.12 31.55
C PHE A 551 -4.93 -41.91 31.24
N PHE A 552 -4.06 -41.95 32.25
CA PHE A 552 -2.62 -41.75 32.06
C PHE A 552 -1.95 -42.84 31.21
N THR A 553 -2.44 -44.08 31.26
CA THR A 553 -2.01 -45.15 30.34
C THR A 553 -2.30 -44.78 28.89
N ARG A 554 -3.52 -44.29 28.57
CA ARG A 554 -3.85 -43.84 27.20
C ARG A 554 -3.02 -42.63 26.77
N VAL A 555 -2.74 -41.69 27.69
CA VAL A 555 -1.86 -40.55 27.42
C VAL A 555 -0.44 -41.02 27.07
N HIS A 556 0.10 -41.96 27.87
CA HIS A 556 1.43 -42.54 27.66
C HIS A 556 1.54 -43.28 26.32
N GLU A 557 0.60 -44.17 26.02
CA GLU A 557 0.54 -44.88 24.73
C GLU A 557 0.45 -43.92 23.54
N ARG A 558 -0.30 -42.82 23.70
CA ARG A 558 -0.42 -41.80 22.67
C ARG A 558 0.89 -41.05 22.45
N TYR A 559 1.62 -40.69 23.51
CA TYR A 559 2.96 -40.13 23.38
C TYR A 559 3.90 -41.07 22.64
N LEU A 560 3.98 -42.34 23.03
CA LEU A 560 4.87 -43.32 22.39
C LEU A 560 4.61 -43.44 20.88
N LYS A 561 3.33 -43.43 20.47
CA LYS A 561 2.95 -43.44 19.04
C LYS A 561 3.41 -42.18 18.30
N LEU A 562 3.28 -41.00 18.93
CA LEU A 562 3.66 -39.73 18.32
C LEU A 562 5.19 -39.59 18.21
N VAL A 563 5.92 -40.01 19.26
CA VAL A 563 7.39 -40.00 19.32
C VAL A 563 7.98 -40.90 18.23
N ALA A 564 7.41 -42.11 18.03
CA ALA A 564 7.88 -43.03 16.98
C ALA A 564 7.70 -42.47 15.55
N GLY A 565 6.82 -41.49 15.35
CA GLY A 565 6.49 -40.92 14.05
C GLY A 565 7.29 -39.67 13.66
N ASP A 566 8.14 -39.13 14.53
CA ASP A 566 8.84 -37.86 14.30
C ASP A 566 10.30 -37.90 14.77
N SER A 567 11.23 -37.78 13.82
CA SER A 567 12.68 -37.81 14.08
C SER A 567 13.19 -36.62 14.91
N ASN A 568 12.41 -35.53 15.01
CA ASN A 568 12.74 -34.35 15.80
C ASN A 568 12.32 -34.50 17.28
N ILE A 569 11.69 -35.62 17.65
CA ILE A 569 11.38 -35.95 19.04
C ILE A 569 12.41 -36.97 19.55
N LYS A 570 13.12 -36.63 20.62
CA LYS A 570 14.08 -37.52 21.29
C LYS A 570 13.49 -38.02 22.60
N MET A 571 13.43 -39.34 22.73
CA MET A 571 12.98 -39.99 23.95
C MET A 571 14.12 -40.07 24.95
N ILE A 572 13.83 -39.72 26.21
CA ILE A 572 14.75 -39.75 27.34
C ILE A 572 14.13 -40.65 28.41
N ASN A 573 14.91 -41.58 28.98
CA ASN A 573 14.39 -42.49 29.99
C ASN A 573 14.32 -41.82 31.37
N ALA A 574 13.16 -41.28 31.74
CA ALA A 574 12.96 -40.55 32.99
C ALA A 574 12.70 -41.45 34.22
N ALA A 575 12.69 -42.79 34.05
CA ALA A 575 12.67 -43.74 35.16
C ALA A 575 14.03 -43.84 35.87
N GLN A 576 15.11 -43.38 35.23
CA GLN A 576 16.47 -43.38 35.78
C GLN A 576 16.67 -42.33 36.89
N PRO A 577 17.75 -42.44 37.70
CA PRO A 577 18.17 -41.39 38.62
C PRO A 577 18.44 -40.05 37.89
N LEU A 578 18.14 -38.94 38.55
CA LEU A 578 18.22 -37.59 37.96
C LEU A 578 19.55 -37.27 37.26
N ALA A 579 20.67 -37.73 37.82
CA ALA A 579 21.99 -37.53 37.23
C ALA A 579 22.13 -38.22 35.85
N GLN A 580 21.55 -39.41 35.68
CA GLN A 580 21.58 -40.13 34.40
C GLN A 580 20.64 -39.49 33.39
N VAL A 581 19.44 -39.07 33.82
CA VAL A 581 18.50 -38.31 32.97
C VAL A 581 19.14 -37.03 32.45
N SER A 582 19.83 -36.29 33.32
CA SER A 582 20.50 -35.03 32.94
C SER A 582 21.67 -35.26 31.98
N ALA A 583 22.43 -36.35 32.17
CA ALA A 583 23.50 -36.73 31.26
C ALA A 583 22.97 -37.15 29.88
N GLU A 584 21.86 -37.86 29.83
CA GLU A 584 21.20 -38.24 28.58
C GLU A 584 20.67 -37.02 27.82
N ILE A 585 19.99 -36.10 28.50
CA ILE A 585 19.52 -34.82 27.93
C ILE A 585 20.69 -34.05 27.33
N ARG A 586 21.81 -33.92 28.07
CA ARG A 586 23.00 -33.23 27.60
C ARG A 586 23.52 -33.85 26.31
N ARG A 587 23.72 -35.17 26.29
CA ARG A 587 24.23 -35.90 25.13
C ARG A 587 23.36 -35.71 23.89
N GLU A 588 22.04 -35.84 24.03
CA GLU A 588 21.13 -35.69 22.89
C GLU A 588 21.07 -34.23 22.39
N LEU A 589 21.14 -33.24 23.30
CA LEU A 589 21.14 -31.84 22.91
C LEU A 589 22.45 -31.42 22.24
N GLU A 590 23.61 -31.80 22.78
CA GLU A 590 24.93 -31.51 22.19
C GLU A 590 25.02 -32.09 20.78
N LYS A 591 24.63 -33.36 20.60
CA LYS A 591 24.55 -33.98 19.28
C LYS A 591 23.63 -33.21 18.32
N TRP A 592 22.48 -32.73 18.81
CA TRP A 592 21.57 -31.95 17.99
C TRP A 592 22.13 -30.57 17.63
N LEU A 593 22.86 -29.90 18.55
CA LEU A 593 23.55 -28.64 18.31
C LEU A 593 24.63 -28.79 17.23
N GLU A 594 25.47 -29.83 17.34
CA GLU A 594 26.50 -30.17 16.35
C GLU A 594 25.89 -30.37 14.96
N MET A 595 24.86 -31.22 14.84
CA MET A 595 24.17 -31.47 13.57
C MET A 595 23.55 -30.20 12.95
N ASN A 596 23.29 -29.17 13.75
CA ASN A 596 22.71 -27.91 13.30
C ASN A 596 23.73 -26.78 13.10
N GLY A 597 25.02 -27.03 13.34
CA GLY A 597 26.12 -26.09 13.12
C GLY A 597 26.36 -25.12 14.28
N PHE A 598 25.96 -25.50 15.50
CA PHE A 598 26.22 -24.76 16.73
C PHE A 598 27.45 -25.32 17.48
N GLU A 599 28.47 -25.77 16.75
CA GLU A 599 29.71 -26.27 17.35
C GLU A 599 30.45 -25.18 18.11
N GLU A 600 30.97 -25.54 19.29
CA GLU A 600 32.02 -24.79 19.97
C GLU A 600 33.25 -24.78 19.05
N LYS A 601 33.57 -23.64 18.45
CA LYS A 601 34.93 -23.42 17.96
C LYS A 601 35.81 -23.33 19.20
N ASN A 602 36.33 -24.48 19.64
CA ASN A 602 37.49 -24.51 20.51
C ASN A 602 38.62 -23.78 19.76
N VAL A 603 38.86 -22.53 20.15
CA VAL A 603 40.09 -21.76 19.86
C VAL A 603 41.10 -22.12 20.92
#